data_AF-A0A969WL61-F1
#
_entry.id   AF-A0A969WL61-F1
#
_cell.length_a   1.000
_cell.length_b   1.000
_cell.length_c   1.000
_cell.angle_alpha   90.00
_cell.angle_beta   90.00
_cell.angle_gamma   90.00
#
_symmetry.space_group_name_H-M   'P 1'
#
loop_
_entity.id
_entity.type
_entity.pdbx_description
1 polymer ?
#
loop_
_entity_poly.entity_id
_entity_poly.type
_entity_poly.pdbx_seq_one_letter_code
_entity_poly.pdbx_strand_id
1 'polypeptide(L)'
;VPLRDASIVSSQDYINISLSELLADVYQDIANFVEAYRIGENNLMLQASYYCIENFASYWGIRVLSLLDHFHRLKFTDSNI
;
A
#
# COMPACT_ATOMS: atom_id res chain seq x y z
N VAL A 1 -16.57 -15.14 18.27
CA VAL A 1 -15.85 -15.69 17.08
C VAL A 1 -14.53 -14.93 17.00
N PRO A 2 -13.39 -15.63 16.95
CA PRO A 2 -12.14 -15.16 17.54
C PRO A 2 -11.41 -14.15 16.66
N LEU A 3 -10.52 -13.41 17.31
CA LEU A 3 -9.50 -12.52 16.73
C LEU A 3 -8.55 -13.29 15.79
N ARG A 4 -9.06 -13.70 14.62
CA ARG A 4 -8.30 -13.86 13.37
C ARG A 4 -8.13 -12.42 12.87
N ASP A 5 -6.97 -11.77 12.87
CA ASP A 5 -5.75 -12.15 12.18
C ASP A 5 -4.57 -11.26 12.62
N ALA A 6 -4.44 -10.95 13.91
CA ALA A 6 -3.23 -10.26 14.41
C ALA A 6 -1.95 -11.11 14.20
N SER A 7 -2.12 -12.40 13.92
CA SER A 7 -1.05 -13.36 13.62
C SER A 7 -0.83 -13.65 12.14
N ILE A 8 -1.56 -13.03 11.20
CA ILE A 8 -1.25 -13.20 9.76
C ILE A 8 -0.05 -12.34 9.34
N VAL A 9 0.33 -11.34 10.15
CA VAL A 9 1.65 -10.71 10.04
C VAL A 9 2.58 -11.38 11.06
N SER A 10 2.82 -12.68 10.91
CA SER A 10 4.00 -13.30 11.52
C SER A 10 5.22 -12.81 10.74
N SER A 11 5.93 -11.86 11.35
CA SER A 11 7.00 -11.01 10.82
C SER A 11 8.28 -11.70 10.32
N GLN A 12 8.24 -12.98 9.91
CA GLN A 12 9.46 -13.71 9.58
C GLN A 12 9.49 -14.40 8.20
N ASP A 13 8.35 -14.50 7.50
CA ASP A 13 8.30 -15.20 6.18
C ASP A 13 7.90 -14.29 5.00
N TYR A 14 7.72 -12.98 5.22
CA TYR A 14 7.65 -12.04 4.10
C TYR A 14 9.06 -11.90 3.54
N ILE A 15 9.26 -12.36 2.32
CA ILE A 15 10.39 -12.00 1.44
C ILE A 15 10.85 -10.58 1.80
N ASN A 16 12.15 -10.35 1.99
CA ASN A 16 12.76 -9.04 2.31
C ASN A 16 12.39 -7.97 1.25
N ILE A 17 11.17 -7.47 1.27
CA ILE A 17 10.68 -6.41 0.40
C ILE A 17 11.09 -5.10 1.06
N SER A 18 11.83 -4.28 0.34
CA SER A 18 12.32 -3.00 0.84
C SER A 18 11.17 -1.99 1.00
N LEU A 19 11.33 -1.02 1.91
CA LEU A 19 10.37 0.09 2.03
C LEU A 19 10.23 0.87 0.72
N SER A 20 11.30 0.98 -0.07
CA SER A 20 11.25 1.61 -1.39
C SER A 20 10.41 0.81 -2.38
N GLU A 21 10.44 -0.51 -2.34
CA GLU A 21 9.60 -1.37 -3.19
C GLU A 21 8.12 -1.24 -2.79
N LEU A 22 7.81 -1.29 -1.49
CA LEU A 22 6.44 -1.06 -1.00
C LEU A 22 5.91 0.31 -1.42
N LEU A 23 6.77 1.34 -1.39
CA LEU A 23 6.39 2.68 -1.82
C LEU A 23 6.19 2.77 -3.34
N ALA A 24 7.03 2.09 -4.13
CA ALA A 24 6.90 2.02 -5.58
C ALA A 24 5.61 1.29 -6.01
N ASP A 25 5.26 0.19 -5.35
CA ASP A 25 4.01 -0.55 -5.56
C ASP A 25 2.78 0.35 -5.35
N VAL A 26 2.77 1.10 -4.24
CA VAL A 26 1.70 2.06 -3.94
C VAL A 26 1.65 3.17 -4.99
N TYR A 27 2.82 3.71 -5.35
CA TYR A 27 2.90 4.78 -6.34
C TYR A 27 2.35 4.35 -7.70
N GLN A 28 2.58 3.11 -8.13
CA GLN A 28 2.12 2.62 -9.43
C GLN A 28 0.60 2.74 -9.60
N ASP A 29 -0.17 2.25 -8.63
CA ASP A 29 -1.64 2.30 -8.69
C ASP A 29 -2.17 3.74 -8.64
N ILE A 30 -1.58 4.59 -7.79
CA ILE A 30 -1.95 6.01 -7.70
C ILE A 30 -1.59 6.78 -8.96
N ALA A 31 -0.41 6.57 -9.53
CA ALA A 31 0.04 7.27 -10.73
C ALA A 31 -0.82 6.89 -11.93
N ASN A 32 -1.17 5.61 -12.08
CA ASN A 32 -2.08 5.15 -13.14
C ASN A 32 -3.46 5.81 -13.03
N PHE A 33 -4.00 5.92 -11.81
CA PHE A 33 -5.25 6.63 -11.55
C PHE A 33 -5.17 8.11 -11.92
N VAL A 34 -4.14 8.82 -11.43
CA VAL A 34 -3.96 10.26 -11.71
C VAL A 34 -3.75 10.51 -13.20
N GLU A 35 -2.99 9.67 -13.89
CA GLU A 35 -2.73 9.81 -15.32
C GLU A 35 -4.01 9.64 -16.15
N ALA A 36 -4.88 8.68 -15.81
CA ALA A 36 -6.18 8.53 -16.46
C ALA A 36 -7.05 9.79 -16.33
N TYR A 37 -7.05 10.43 -15.16
CA TYR A 37 -7.75 11.69 -14.92
C TYR A 37 -7.11 12.87 -15.64
N ARG A 38 -5.79 12.86 -15.84
CA ARG A 38 -5.09 13.88 -16.64
C ARG A 38 -5.41 13.77 -18.13
N ILE A 39 -5.59 12.55 -18.65
CA ILE A 39 -5.99 12.30 -20.04
C ILE A 39 -7.42 12.82 -20.29
N GLY A 40 -8.33 12.66 -19.32
CA GLY A 40 -9.67 13.24 -19.37
C GLY A 40 -10.68 12.48 -20.25
N GLU A 41 -10.39 11.23 -20.62
CA GLU A 41 -11.35 10.38 -21.33
C GLU A 41 -12.25 9.65 -20.32
N ASN A 42 -13.57 9.81 -20.48
CA ASN A 42 -14.56 9.40 -19.47
C ASN A 42 -14.51 7.90 -19.14
N ASN A 43 -14.35 7.02 -20.13
CA ASN A 43 -14.34 5.57 -19.89
C ASN A 43 -13.06 5.15 -19.17
N LEU A 44 -11.91 5.71 -19.56
CA LEU A 44 -10.62 5.48 -18.95
C LEU A 44 -10.61 5.96 -17.49
N MET A 45 -11.15 7.14 -17.22
CA MET A 45 -11.30 7.66 -15.85
C MET A 45 -12.16 6.75 -14.98
N LEU A 46 -13.29 6.27 -15.51
CA LEU A 46 -14.19 5.36 -14.80
C LEU A 46 -13.51 4.01 -14.50
N GLN A 47 -12.84 3.42 -15.49
CA GLN A 47 -12.09 2.18 -15.33
C GLN A 47 -10.95 2.35 -14.31
N ALA A 48 -10.17 3.42 -14.42
CA ALA A 48 -9.08 3.71 -13.50
C ALA A 48 -9.58 3.88 -12.06
N SER A 49 -10.74 4.52 -11.86
CA SER A 49 -11.37 4.63 -10.53
C SER A 49 -11.75 3.26 -9.96
N TYR A 50 -12.33 2.38 -10.78
CA TYR A 50 -12.69 1.03 -10.37
C TYR A 50 -11.45 0.22 -9.99
N TYR A 51 -10.43 0.19 -10.85
CA TYR A 51 -9.20 -0.54 -10.59
C TYR A 51 -8.45 -0.02 -9.37
N CYS A 52 -8.39 1.30 -9.17
CA CYS A 52 -7.72 1.89 -8.01
C CYS A 52 -8.34 1.40 -6.68
N ILE A 53 -9.67 1.31 -6.61
CA ILE A 53 -10.41 0.82 -5.43
C ILE A 53 -10.19 -0.69 -5.23
N GLU A 54 -10.31 -1.49 -6.28
CA GLU A 54 -10.09 -2.95 -6.19
C GLU A 54 -8.65 -3.29 -5.80
N ASN A 55 -7.67 -2.57 -6.38
CA ASN A 55 -6.26 -2.75 -6.05
C ASN A 55 -5.93 -2.23 -4.64
N PHE A 56 -6.66 -1.23 -4.12
CA PHE A 56 -6.49 -0.81 -2.74
C PHE A 56 -6.86 -1.94 -1.79
N ALA A 57 -8.02 -2.56 -2.01
CA ALA A 57 -8.50 -3.67 -1.18
C ALA A 57 -7.59 -4.91 -1.30
N SER A 58 -7.06 -5.18 -2.50
CA SER A 58 -6.33 -6.41 -2.79
C SER A 58 -4.82 -6.32 -2.57
N TYR A 59 -4.21 -5.15 -2.77
CA TYR A 59 -2.76 -5.01 -2.89
C TYR A 59 -2.18 -3.82 -2.12
N TRP A 60 -2.45 -2.58 -2.54
CA TRP A 60 -1.68 -1.43 -2.06
C TRP A 60 -2.18 -0.86 -0.72
N GLY A 61 -3.39 -1.19 -0.29
CA GLY A 61 -3.93 -0.79 1.02
C GLY A 61 -3.12 -1.35 2.20
N ILE A 62 -2.84 -2.65 2.20
CA ILE A 62 -2.00 -3.27 3.25
C ILE A 62 -0.55 -2.76 3.20
N ARG A 63 -0.04 -2.42 2.00
CA ARG A 63 1.31 -1.87 1.81
C ARG A 63 1.45 -0.49 2.44
N VAL A 64 0.46 0.38 2.26
CA VAL A 64 0.42 1.69 2.92
C VAL A 64 0.40 1.55 4.44
N LEU A 65 -0.38 0.62 5.00
CA LEU A 65 -0.38 0.37 6.44
C LEU A 65 0.99 -0.11 6.94
N SER A 66 1.64 -1.00 6.20
CA SER A 66 3.00 -1.45 6.51
C SER A 66 4.01 -0.29 6.47
N LEU A 67 3.96 0.56 5.43
CA LEU A 67 4.80 1.75 5.33
C LEU A 67 4.58 2.70 6.52
N LEU A 68 3.33 2.94 6.91
CA LEU A 68 2.99 3.81 8.03
C LEU A 68 3.53 3.26 9.37
N ASP A 69 3.39 1.96 9.63
CA ASP A 69 3.96 1.31 10.83
C ASP A 69 5.50 1.44 10.84
N HIS A 70 6.17 1.14 9.73
CA HIS A 70 7.64 1.25 9.64
C HIS A 70 8.12 2.69 9.80
N PHE A 71 7.48 3.66 9.16
CA PHE A 71 7.83 5.08 9.31
C PHE A 71 7.58 5.59 10.73
N HIS A 72 6.49 5.15 11.36
CA HIS A 72 6.23 5.48 12.76
C HIS A 72 7.30 4.92 13.68
N ARG A 73 7.65 3.63 13.53
CA ARG A 73 8.73 3.01 14.31
C ARG A 73 10.07 3.69 14.09
N LEU A 74 10.44 3.95 12.83
CA LEU A 74 11.68 4.65 12.48
C LEU A 74 11.78 6.04 13.12
N LYS A 75 10.64 6.75 13.22
CA LYS A 75 10.61 8.12 13.75
C LYS A 75 10.49 8.20 15.27
N PHE A 76 9.75 7.27 15.90
CA PHE A 76 9.32 7.38 17.30
C PHE A 76 9.76 6.21 18.19
N THR A 77 10.28 5.12 17.62
CA THR A 77 11.00 4.15 18.44
C THR A 77 12.39 4.71 18.63
N ASP A 78 12.60 5.34 19.78
CA ASP A 78 13.92 5.79 20.21
C ASP A 78 14.90 4.63 20.00
N SER A 79 15.87 4.86 19.13
CA SER A 79 17.13 4.13 19.18
C SER A 79 17.77 4.53 20.50
N ASN A 80 17.38 3.84 21.59
CA ASN A 80 18.23 3.75 22.76
C ASN A 80 19.57 3.19 22.26
N ILE A 81 20.51 4.11 22.10
CA ILE A 81 21.95 3.84 22.20
C ILE A 81 22.18 3.05 23.49
#